data_AF-A0A925U690-F1
#
_entry.id   AF-A0A925U690-F1
#
_cell.length_a   1.000
_cell.length_b   1.000
_cell.length_c   1.000
_cell.angle_alpha   90.00
_cell.angle_beta   90.00
_cell.angle_gamma   90.00
#
_symmetry.space_group_name_H-M   'P 1'
#
loop_
_entity.id
_entity.type
_entity.pdbx_description
1 polymer ?
#
loop_
_entity_poly.entity_id
_entity_poly.type
_entity_poly.pdbx_seq_one_letter_code
_entity_poly.pdbx_strand_id
1 'polypeptide(L)'
;TRDEAIKLASIVEKETGRADERQRVAAVFVNRMRKKMRLQSDPTTIYGIVGGKGVLGRSILRSDLDRDTPYNTYKIVGLPPTPIANPGRSAIEAVLSPAKVNDLYFVADGTGGHAFAETLQDHNRNVVKWRVVERERAAEQASQQPDAGAATASTTSITAPASTVSQTPAPQMVQVPLPERRPTR
;
A
#
# COMPACT_ATOMS: atom_id res chain seq x y z
N THR A 1 -2.39 -23.05 3.19
CA THR A 1 -1.68 -24.03 2.34
C THR A 1 -0.41 -23.39 1.76
N ARG A 2 0.42 -24.14 1.04
CA ARG A 2 1.60 -23.60 0.34
C ARG A 2 1.21 -22.47 -0.62
N ASP A 3 0.19 -22.68 -1.44
CA ASP A 3 -0.30 -21.70 -2.41
C ASP A 3 -0.76 -20.40 -1.75
N GLU A 4 -1.50 -20.49 -0.64
CA GLU A 4 -1.94 -19.32 0.10
C GLU A 4 -0.76 -18.54 0.69
N ALA A 5 0.27 -19.23 1.17
CA ALA A 5 1.48 -18.59 1.68
C ALA A 5 2.20 -17.80 0.58
N ILE A 6 2.32 -18.34 -0.64
CA ILE A 6 2.95 -17.64 -1.77
C ILE A 6 2.11 -16.44 -2.23
N LYS A 7 0.79 -16.59 -2.32
CA LYS A 7 -0.11 -15.48 -2.65
C LYS A 7 0.01 -14.36 -1.64
N LEU A 8 -0.04 -14.68 -0.34
CA LEU A 8 0.08 -13.69 0.71
C LEU A 8 1.48 -13.05 0.74
N ALA A 9 2.54 -13.83 0.54
CA ALA A 9 3.91 -13.31 0.48
C ALA A 9 4.08 -12.32 -0.67
N SER A 10 3.44 -12.57 -1.83
CA SER A 10 3.48 -11.63 -2.96
C SER A 10 2.80 -10.29 -2.67
N ILE A 11 1.80 -10.28 -1.78
CA ILE A 11 1.16 -9.05 -1.31
C ILE A 11 2.11 -8.32 -0.35
N VAL A 12 2.64 -9.02 0.66
CA VAL A 12 3.58 -8.45 1.64
C VAL A 12 4.82 -7.87 0.96
N GLU A 13 5.36 -8.53 -0.06
CA GLU A 13 6.49 -8.05 -0.88
C GLU A 13 6.21 -6.67 -1.50
N LYS A 14 4.98 -6.46 -1.98
CA LYS A 14 4.57 -5.20 -2.61
C LYS A 14 4.15 -4.14 -1.61
N GLU A 15 3.77 -4.53 -0.40
CA GLU A 15 3.26 -3.62 0.62
C GLU A 15 4.37 -2.86 1.33
N THR A 16 5.49 -3.53 1.66
CA THR A 16 6.60 -2.90 2.38
C THR A 16 7.97 -3.34 1.90
N GLY A 17 8.81 -2.34 1.60
CA GLY A 17 10.24 -2.54 1.37
C GLY A 17 11.05 -2.67 2.66
N ARG A 18 10.47 -2.29 3.81
CA ARG A 18 11.15 -2.23 5.11
C ARG A 18 11.25 -3.60 5.76
N ALA A 19 12.48 -4.04 6.02
CA ALA A 19 12.73 -5.37 6.56
C ALA A 19 12.23 -5.53 8.01
N ASP A 20 12.34 -4.48 8.81
CA ASP A 20 11.92 -4.39 10.21
C ASP A 20 10.40 -4.47 10.38
N GLU A 21 9.62 -4.00 9.41
CA GLU A 21 8.14 -4.00 9.49
C GLU A 21 7.49 -5.21 8.84
N ARG A 22 8.21 -5.95 7.99
CA ARG A 22 7.64 -6.99 7.11
C ARG A 22 6.87 -8.07 7.86
N GLN A 23 7.40 -8.56 8.98
CA GLN A 23 6.72 -9.54 9.83
C GLN A 23 5.42 -9.00 10.45
N ARG A 24 5.38 -7.70 10.74
CA ARG A 24 4.22 -7.03 11.33
C ARG A 24 3.14 -6.75 10.28
N VAL A 25 3.53 -6.34 9.08
CA VAL A 25 2.62 -6.24 7.93
C VAL A 25 2.01 -7.61 7.58
N ALA A 26 2.83 -8.67 7.56
CA ALA A 26 2.33 -10.03 7.39
C ALA A 26 1.32 -10.42 8.47
N ALA A 27 1.57 -10.07 9.75
CA ALA A 27 0.65 -10.31 10.85
C ALA A 27 -0.72 -9.65 10.62
N VAL A 28 -0.75 -8.40 10.16
CA VAL A 28 -2.01 -7.68 9.86
C VAL A 28 -2.86 -8.45 8.85
N PHE A 29 -2.27 -8.89 7.73
CA PHE A 29 -3.03 -9.63 6.72
C PHE A 29 -3.50 -11.00 7.24
N VAL A 30 -2.64 -11.73 7.97
CA VAL A 30 -3.01 -13.02 8.59
C VAL A 30 -4.17 -12.83 9.59
N ASN A 31 -4.10 -11.80 10.43
CA ASN A 31 -5.14 -11.48 11.41
C ASN A 31 -6.47 -11.13 10.72
N ARG A 32 -6.42 -10.34 9.65
CA ARG A 32 -7.61 -10.03 8.83
C ARG A 32 -8.21 -11.28 8.21
N MET A 33 -7.41 -12.16 7.62
CA MET A 33 -7.89 -13.43 7.06
C MET A 33 -8.58 -14.29 8.12
N ARG A 34 -7.97 -14.43 9.30
CA ARG A 34 -8.55 -15.16 10.44
C ARG A 34 -9.90 -14.59 10.88
N LYS A 35 -10.04 -13.26 10.84
CA LYS A 35 -11.29 -12.55 11.15
C LYS A 35 -12.27 -12.45 9.98
N LYS A 36 -11.98 -13.08 8.83
CA LYS A 36 -12.77 -12.98 7.58
C LYS A 36 -12.99 -11.53 7.13
N MET A 37 -12.01 -10.66 7.41
CA MET A 37 -11.98 -9.28 6.92
C MET A 37 -11.38 -9.25 5.51
N ARG A 38 -11.78 -8.26 4.72
CA ARG A 38 -11.15 -7.96 3.44
C ARG A 38 -9.72 -7.48 3.64
N LEU A 39 -8.81 -7.84 2.73
CA LEU A 39 -7.40 -7.48 2.86
C LEU A 39 -7.15 -6.00 2.57
N GLN A 40 -7.89 -5.40 1.63
CA GLN A 40 -7.80 -3.97 1.29
C GLN A 40 -6.36 -3.50 1.02
N SER A 41 -5.65 -4.22 0.15
CA SER A 41 -4.28 -3.89 -0.26
C SER A 41 -4.27 -3.26 -1.65
N ASP A 42 -3.70 -2.05 -1.77
CA ASP A 42 -3.62 -1.31 -3.02
C ASP A 42 -2.87 -2.07 -4.14
N PRO A 43 -1.71 -2.71 -3.89
CA PRO A 43 -1.03 -3.54 -4.88
C PRO A 43 -1.92 -4.58 -5.57
N THR A 44 -2.87 -5.18 -4.85
CA THR A 44 -3.77 -6.19 -5.42
C THR A 44 -4.76 -5.56 -6.41
N THR A 45 -5.32 -4.41 -6.07
CA THR A 45 -6.22 -3.63 -6.94
C THR A 45 -5.48 -3.14 -8.18
N ILE A 46 -4.28 -2.58 -8.00
CA ILE A 46 -3.43 -2.11 -9.10
C ILE A 46 -3.11 -3.26 -10.04
N TYR A 47 -2.70 -4.42 -9.52
CA TYR A 47 -2.43 -5.61 -10.33
C TYR A 47 -3.64 -6.02 -11.17
N GLY A 48 -4.84 -6.00 -10.59
CA GLY A 48 -6.09 -6.29 -11.29
C GLY A 48 -6.44 -5.28 -12.40
N ILE A 49 -6.05 -4.02 -12.25
CA ILE A 49 -6.32 -2.96 -13.24
C ILE A 49 -5.35 -3.04 -14.41
N VAL A 50 -4.05 -3.16 -14.12
CA VAL A 50 -3.01 -3.20 -15.17
C VAL A 50 -2.81 -4.60 -15.74
N GLY A 51 -3.47 -5.62 -15.18
CA GLY A 51 -3.34 -7.01 -15.60
C GLY A 51 -1.91 -7.55 -15.47
N GLY A 52 -1.18 -7.10 -14.45
CA GLY A 52 0.24 -7.42 -14.25
C GLY A 52 1.21 -6.75 -15.24
N LYS A 53 0.74 -5.87 -16.13
CA LYS A 53 1.56 -5.20 -17.15
C LYS A 53 2.07 -3.83 -16.66
N GLY A 54 2.96 -3.85 -15.68
CA GLY A 54 3.66 -2.66 -15.20
C GLY A 54 2.97 -1.93 -14.05
N VAL A 55 3.17 -0.60 -14.01
CA VAL A 55 2.65 0.28 -12.95
C VAL A 55 1.46 1.10 -13.45
N LEU A 56 0.62 1.57 -12.53
CA LEU A 56 -0.58 2.35 -12.89
C LEU A 56 -0.25 3.70 -13.57
N GLY A 57 0.95 4.25 -13.34
CA GLY A 57 1.39 5.53 -13.92
C GLY A 57 0.72 6.77 -13.33
N ARG A 58 -0.21 6.59 -12.39
CA ARG A 58 -0.91 7.63 -11.63
C ARG A 58 -1.25 7.11 -10.23
N SER A 59 -1.64 8.01 -9.33
CA SER A 59 -2.21 7.63 -8.04
C SER A 59 -3.52 6.83 -8.21
N ILE A 60 -3.79 5.94 -7.26
CA ILE A 60 -5.02 5.16 -7.22
C ILE A 60 -6.21 6.08 -6.93
N LEU A 61 -7.32 5.88 -7.64
CA LEU A 61 -8.54 6.68 -7.50
C LEU A 61 -9.61 5.89 -6.75
N ARG A 62 -10.62 6.60 -6.23
CA ARG A 62 -11.76 5.94 -5.59
C ARG A 62 -12.49 4.98 -6.53
N SER A 63 -12.63 5.36 -7.80
CA SER A 63 -13.23 4.53 -8.85
C SER A 63 -12.45 3.23 -9.10
N ASP A 64 -11.13 3.23 -8.90
CA ASP A 64 -10.31 2.01 -9.00
C ASP A 64 -10.61 1.04 -7.85
N LEU A 65 -10.76 1.57 -6.63
CA LEU A 65 -11.09 0.80 -5.44
C LEU A 65 -12.50 0.19 -5.51
N ASP A 66 -13.43 0.84 -6.20
CA ASP A 66 -14.80 0.37 -6.36
C ASP A 66 -14.97 -0.62 -7.52
N ARG A 67 -13.99 -0.70 -8.44
CA ARG A 67 -14.02 -1.57 -9.63
C ARG A 67 -14.01 -3.04 -9.26
N ASP A 68 -14.95 -3.80 -9.81
CA ASP A 68 -15.03 -5.24 -9.59
C ASP A 68 -13.99 -5.98 -10.44
N THR A 69 -13.00 -6.57 -9.75
CA THR A 69 -12.02 -7.48 -10.36
C THR A 69 -11.75 -8.63 -9.38
N PRO A 70 -11.32 -9.82 -9.85
CA PRO A 70 -10.99 -10.93 -8.95
C PRO A 70 -9.74 -10.66 -8.08
N TYR A 71 -8.99 -9.59 -8.35
CA TYR A 71 -7.82 -9.20 -7.57
C TYR A 71 -8.10 -8.05 -6.59
N ASN A 72 -9.22 -7.33 -6.74
CA ASN A 72 -9.51 -6.18 -5.91
C ASN A 72 -9.93 -6.63 -4.49
N THR A 73 -8.96 -6.66 -3.58
CA THR A 73 -9.19 -7.06 -2.18
C THR A 73 -9.95 -6.03 -1.35
N TYR A 74 -10.42 -4.93 -1.93
CA TYR A 74 -11.47 -4.08 -1.34
C TYR A 74 -12.87 -4.62 -1.59
N LYS A 75 -13.04 -5.48 -2.61
CA LYS A 75 -14.31 -6.04 -3.06
C LYS A 75 -14.47 -7.51 -2.67
N ILE A 76 -13.39 -8.29 -2.79
CA ILE A 76 -13.38 -9.71 -2.43
C ILE A 76 -12.96 -9.95 -0.97
N VAL A 77 -13.38 -11.08 -0.40
CA VAL A 77 -12.90 -11.58 0.91
C VAL A 77 -11.85 -12.65 0.65
N GLY A 78 -10.72 -12.58 1.36
CA GLY A 78 -9.61 -13.53 1.22
C GLY A 78 -8.55 -13.09 0.21
N LEU A 79 -7.80 -14.07 -0.30
CA LEU A 79 -6.66 -13.86 -1.20
C LEU A 79 -7.11 -13.74 -2.67
N PRO A 80 -6.36 -13.00 -3.51
CA PRO A 80 -6.54 -13.00 -4.96
C PRO A 80 -6.31 -14.41 -5.57
N PRO A 81 -6.74 -14.66 -6.81
CA PRO A 81 -6.63 -15.99 -7.43
C PRO A 81 -5.17 -16.42 -7.65
N THR A 82 -4.26 -15.48 -7.92
CA THR A 82 -2.83 -15.74 -8.15
C THR A 82 -1.96 -14.78 -7.33
N PRO A 83 -0.65 -15.06 -7.19
CA PRO A 83 0.32 -14.09 -6.69
C PRO A 83 0.40 -12.85 -7.60
N ILE A 84 0.61 -11.68 -6.99
CA ILE A 84 0.69 -10.39 -7.72
C ILE A 84 2.13 -9.95 -8.02
N ALA A 85 3.11 -10.70 -7.52
CA ALA A 85 4.54 -10.48 -7.68
C ALA A 85 5.30 -11.79 -7.40
N ASN A 86 6.60 -11.80 -7.68
CA ASN A 86 7.51 -12.87 -7.27
C ASN A 86 8.05 -12.54 -5.86
N PRO A 87 7.57 -13.20 -4.78
CA PRO A 87 8.01 -12.87 -3.44
C PRO A 87 9.43 -13.34 -3.17
N GLY A 88 10.21 -12.51 -2.48
CA GLY A 88 11.53 -12.89 -1.99
C GLY A 88 11.44 -13.85 -0.80
N ARG A 89 12.59 -14.43 -0.44
CA ARG A 89 12.73 -15.31 0.73
C ARG A 89 12.21 -14.66 2.01
N SER A 90 12.54 -13.40 2.24
CA SER A 90 12.16 -12.66 3.45
C SER A 90 10.65 -12.43 3.57
N ALA A 91 9.93 -12.23 2.45
CA ALA A 91 8.48 -12.13 2.44
C ALA A 91 7.80 -13.47 2.74
N ILE A 92 8.34 -14.56 2.20
CA ILE A 92 7.86 -15.92 2.50
C ILE A 92 8.07 -16.23 3.99
N GLU A 93 9.27 -15.98 4.53
CA GLU A 93 9.57 -16.18 5.95
C GLU A 93 8.65 -15.34 6.85
N ALA A 94 8.39 -14.08 6.50
CA ALA A 94 7.47 -13.21 7.24
C ALA A 94 6.03 -13.73 7.28
N VAL A 95 5.56 -14.36 6.20
CA VAL A 95 4.22 -14.97 6.15
C VAL A 95 4.16 -16.29 6.92
N LEU A 96 5.23 -17.08 6.89
CA LEU A 96 5.30 -18.35 7.62
C LEU A 96 5.48 -18.15 9.14
N SER A 97 6.15 -17.07 9.54
CA SER A 97 6.37 -16.69 10.94
C SER A 97 6.07 -15.20 11.15
N PRO A 98 4.79 -14.78 11.09
CA PRO A 98 4.41 -13.39 11.30
C PRO A 98 4.65 -12.96 12.76
N ALA A 99 4.75 -11.64 12.96
CA ALA A 99 4.85 -11.07 14.30
C ALA A 99 3.63 -11.48 15.16
N LYS A 100 3.88 -11.76 16.45
CA LYS A 100 2.83 -12.15 17.40
C LYS A 100 2.13 -10.89 17.96
N VAL A 101 1.34 -10.24 17.13
CA VAL A 101 0.57 -9.02 17.44
C VAL A 101 -0.86 -9.14 16.94
N ASN A 102 -1.79 -8.34 17.48
CA ASN A 102 -3.20 -8.35 17.07
C ASN A 102 -3.56 -7.21 16.11
N ASP A 103 -2.56 -6.54 15.55
CA ASP A 103 -2.77 -5.44 14.62
C ASP A 103 -3.67 -5.86 13.45
N LEU A 104 -4.58 -4.95 13.10
CA LEU A 104 -5.53 -5.10 11.99
C LEU A 104 -5.41 -3.98 10.97
N TYR A 105 -4.68 -2.92 11.28
CA TYR A 105 -4.57 -1.74 10.44
C TYR A 105 -3.15 -1.21 10.49
N PHE A 106 -2.73 -0.56 9.41
CA PHE A 106 -1.53 0.25 9.36
C PHE A 106 -1.75 1.42 8.41
N VAL A 107 -1.03 2.50 8.64
CA VAL A 107 -1.00 3.70 7.80
C VAL A 107 0.39 4.31 7.86
N ALA A 108 0.82 5.00 6.81
CA ALA A 108 2.09 5.71 6.80
C ALA A 108 2.21 6.67 8.00
N ASP A 109 3.39 6.73 8.62
CA ASP A 109 3.63 7.50 9.84
C ASP A 109 4.37 8.84 9.61
N GLY A 110 4.86 9.10 8.40
CA GLY A 110 5.71 10.24 8.10
C GLY A 110 7.21 9.96 8.14
N THR A 111 7.68 8.90 8.79
CA THR A 111 9.12 8.58 8.88
C THR A 111 9.59 7.67 7.74
N GLY A 112 8.65 7.22 6.90
CA GLY A 112 8.87 6.20 5.89
C GLY A 112 8.53 4.79 6.37
N GLY A 113 7.97 4.64 7.58
CA GLY A 113 7.39 3.41 8.10
C GLY A 113 5.88 3.50 8.25
N HIS A 114 5.33 2.71 9.17
CA HIS A 114 3.90 2.61 9.41
C HIS A 114 3.52 2.67 10.89
N ALA A 115 2.43 3.39 11.18
CA ALA A 115 1.74 3.34 12.45
C ALA A 115 0.69 2.22 12.43
N PHE A 116 0.90 1.18 13.25
CA PHE A 116 0.02 0.03 13.36
C PHE A 116 -1.09 0.25 14.40
N ALA A 117 -2.22 -0.43 14.23
CA ALA A 117 -3.35 -0.35 15.13
C ALA A 117 -4.17 -1.65 15.15
N GLU A 118 -4.66 -2.04 16.33
CA GLU A 118 -5.58 -3.16 16.53
C GLU A 118 -7.04 -2.76 16.27
N THR A 119 -7.39 -1.50 16.52
CA THR A 119 -8.77 -1.00 16.40
C THR A 119 -8.90 0.04 15.29
N LEU A 120 -10.12 0.14 14.73
CA LEU A 120 -10.44 1.16 13.74
C LEU A 120 -10.33 2.58 14.31
N GLN A 121 -10.68 2.76 15.58
CA GLN A 121 -10.59 4.07 16.24
C GLN A 121 -9.14 4.55 16.31
N ASP A 122 -8.20 3.67 16.67
CA ASP A 122 -6.77 4.00 16.74
C ASP A 122 -6.21 4.26 15.34
N HIS A 123 -6.61 3.45 14.37
CA HIS A 123 -6.25 3.66 12.97
C HIS A 123 -6.70 5.05 12.48
N ASN A 124 -7.94 5.46 12.76
CA ASN A 124 -8.45 6.76 12.34
C ASN A 124 -7.64 7.92 12.95
N ARG A 125 -7.19 7.79 14.21
CA ARG A 125 -6.30 8.78 14.83
C ARG A 125 -4.94 8.84 14.12
N ASN A 126 -4.38 7.69 13.72
CA ASN A 126 -3.15 7.64 12.95
C ASN A 126 -3.32 8.27 11.56
N VAL A 127 -4.46 8.04 10.89
CA VAL A 127 -4.80 8.67 9.60
C VAL A 127 -4.86 10.19 9.71
N VAL A 128 -5.47 10.73 10.78
CA VAL A 128 -5.49 12.19 11.00
C VAL A 128 -4.08 12.76 11.15
N LYS A 129 -3.21 12.09 11.91
CA LYS A 129 -1.79 12.50 12.06
C LYS A 129 -1.06 12.47 10.72
N TRP A 130 -1.21 11.39 9.96
CA TRP A 130 -0.61 11.25 8.64
C TRP A 130 -1.01 12.38 7.68
N ARG A 131 -2.30 12.75 7.64
CA ARG A 131 -2.79 13.83 6.78
C ARG A 131 -2.21 15.21 7.13
N VAL A 132 -1.83 15.43 8.39
CA VAL A 132 -1.12 16.67 8.77
C VAL A 132 0.26 16.67 8.15
N VAL A 133 1.03 15.60 8.34
CA VAL A 133 2.38 15.43 7.78
C VAL A 133 2.38 15.50 6.25
N GLU A 134 1.38 14.90 5.60
CA GLU A 134 1.24 14.93 4.14
C GLU A 134 1.06 16.36 3.60
N ARG A 135 0.24 17.18 4.28
CA ARG A 135 0.03 18.59 3.89
C ARG A 135 1.27 19.45 4.13
N GLU A 136 1.96 19.25 5.24
CA GLU A 136 3.19 19.97 5.55
C GLU A 136 4.26 19.67 4.49
N ARG A 137 4.45 18.40 4.13
CA ARG A 137 5.37 18.01 3.05
C ARG A 137 4.99 18.58 1.69
N ALA A 138 3.70 18.58 1.36
CA ALA A 138 3.24 19.18 0.10
C ALA A 138 3.51 20.69 0.07
N ALA A 139 3.32 21.39 1.20
CA ALA A 139 3.63 22.81 1.33
C ALA A 139 5.14 23.10 1.23
N GLU A 140 5.98 22.28 1.88
CA GLU A 140 7.44 22.36 1.77
C GLU A 140 7.91 22.17 0.33
N GLN A 141 7.40 21.14 -0.36
CA GLN A 141 7.73 20.87 -1.76
C GLN A 141 7.30 22.02 -2.68
N ALA A 142 6.12 22.60 -2.45
CA ALA A 142 5.66 23.78 -3.19
C ALA A 142 6.54 25.02 -2.93
N SER A 143 7.06 25.19 -1.71
CA SER A 143 7.94 26.31 -1.35
C SER A 143 9.37 26.17 -1.90
N GLN A 144 9.83 24.95 -2.17
CA GLN A 144 11.18 24.66 -2.68
C GLN A 144 11.28 24.71 -4.21
N GLN A 145 10.20 25.05 -4.90
CA GLN A 145 10.16 25.17 -6.36
C GLN A 145 10.11 26.65 -6.77
N PRO A 146 11.26 27.34 -6.92
CA PRO A 146 11.26 28.70 -7.46
C PRO A 146 10.91 28.67 -8.95
N ASP A 147 10.13 29.67 -9.33
CA ASP A 147 9.59 29.98 -10.66
C ASP A 147 10.60 29.71 -11.80
N ALA A 148 10.29 28.76 -12.69
CA ALA A 148 11.00 28.59 -13.95
C ALA A 148 10.45 29.59 -14.97
N GLY A 149 10.85 30.86 -14.83
CA GLY A 149 10.45 31.96 -15.71
C GLY A 149 11.64 32.79 -16.24
N ALA A 150 11.89 32.64 -17.55
CA ALA A 150 12.54 33.57 -18.51
C ALA A 150 14.08 33.56 -18.79
N ALA A 151 14.38 33.19 -20.05
CA ALA A 151 15.51 33.58 -20.96
C ALA A 151 16.95 33.10 -20.60
N THR A 152 17.83 32.62 -21.50
CA THR A 152 18.02 32.83 -22.96
C THR A 152 18.91 31.70 -23.54
N ALA A 153 18.90 31.51 -24.86
CA ALA A 153 19.56 30.44 -25.62
C ALA A 153 21.10 30.39 -25.55
N SER A 154 21.69 29.17 -25.58
CA SER A 154 22.53 28.62 -26.66
C SER A 154 23.56 27.56 -26.19
N THR A 155 23.67 26.50 -26.99
CA THR A 155 24.85 25.63 -27.21
C THR A 155 25.14 24.47 -26.24
N THR A 156 24.84 23.27 -26.75
CA THR A 156 25.65 22.02 -26.79
C THR A 156 26.64 21.77 -25.65
N SER A 157 26.37 20.76 -24.82
CA SER A 157 27.17 19.52 -24.75
C SER A 157 26.66 18.57 -23.66
N ILE A 158 26.83 17.29 -23.98
CA ILE A 158 26.38 16.08 -23.30
C ILE A 158 27.05 15.96 -21.92
N THR A 159 26.29 15.69 -20.84
CA THR A 159 26.58 14.70 -19.76
C THR A 159 25.54 14.76 -18.62
N ALA A 160 24.87 13.61 -18.38
CA ALA A 160 24.20 13.10 -17.14
C ALA A 160 23.01 13.92 -16.54
N PRO A 161 22.02 13.31 -15.85
CA PRO A 161 22.27 12.67 -14.56
C PRO A 161 21.45 11.40 -14.24
N ALA A 162 21.80 10.87 -13.08
CA ALA A 162 21.34 9.66 -12.43
C ALA A 162 19.85 9.62 -12.10
N SER A 163 19.36 8.38 -12.13
CA SER A 163 18.21 7.78 -11.45
C SER A 163 17.40 8.66 -10.49
N THR A 164 16.27 9.17 -10.97
CA THR A 164 15.15 9.61 -10.14
C THR A 164 14.43 8.38 -9.58
N VAL A 165 14.60 8.12 -8.29
CA VAL A 165 13.81 7.13 -7.55
C VAL A 165 12.39 7.67 -7.42
N SER A 166 11.48 7.22 -8.27
CA SER A 166 10.05 7.44 -8.11
C SER A 166 9.58 6.68 -6.86
N GLN A 167 9.47 7.39 -5.74
CA GLN A 167 8.79 6.88 -4.56
C GLN A 167 7.31 6.71 -4.90
N THR A 168 6.89 5.46 -5.04
CA THR A 168 5.47 5.12 -5.06
C THR A 168 4.91 5.48 -3.68
N PRO A 169 3.78 6.20 -3.57
CA PRO A 169 3.19 6.50 -2.27
C PRO A 169 2.92 5.18 -1.54
N ALA A 170 3.26 5.14 -0.25
CA ALA A 170 2.98 3.99 0.60
C ALA A 170 1.49 3.64 0.51
N PRO A 171 1.13 2.35 0.43
CA PRO A 171 -0.25 1.93 0.29
C PRO A 171 -1.05 2.50 1.45
N GLN A 172 -2.05 3.32 1.13
CA GLN A 172 -2.98 3.80 2.13
C GLN A 172 -4.08 2.75 2.17
N MET A 173 -4.22 2.03 3.28
CA MET A 173 -5.46 1.28 3.51
C MET A 173 -6.61 2.30 3.57
N VAL A 174 -7.22 2.56 2.41
CA VAL A 174 -8.29 3.53 2.30
C VAL A 174 -9.45 3.02 3.10
N GLN A 175 -9.89 3.83 4.05
CA GLN A 175 -10.99 3.49 4.94
C GLN A 175 -12.29 3.31 4.13
N VAL A 176 -12.66 2.06 3.92
CA VAL A 176 -13.99 1.69 3.45
C VAL A 176 -14.80 1.23 4.66
N PRO A 177 -15.99 1.82 4.93
CA PRO A 177 -16.88 1.34 5.98
C PRO A 177 -17.19 -0.15 5.80
N LEU A 178 -17.26 -0.92 6.90
CA LEU A 178 -17.76 -2.29 6.81
C LEU A 178 -19.18 -2.30 6.21
N PRO A 179 -19.55 -3.29 5.39
CA PRO A 179 -20.96 -3.50 5.06
C PRO A 179 -21.70 -3.79 6.36
N GLU A 180 -22.73 -2.98 6.67
CA GLU A 180 -23.65 -3.28 7.75
C GLU A 180 -24.19 -4.70 7.56
N ARG A 181 -24.10 -5.51 8.61
CA ARG A 181 -24.71 -6.85 8.61
C ARG A 181 -26.22 -6.63 8.55
N ARG A 182 -26.81 -6.88 7.38
CA ARG A 182 -28.26 -6.89 7.22
C ARG A 182 -28.83 -7.93 8.21
N PRO A 183 -29.79 -7.57 9.08
CA PRO A 183 -30.37 -8.54 10.00
C PRO A 183 -31.05 -9.63 9.18
N THR A 184 -30.72 -10.90 9.48
CA THR A 184 -31.45 -12.06 8.97
C THR A 184 -32.87 -11.99 9.53
N ARG A 185 -33.84 -11.83 8.63
CA ARG A 185 -35.27 -11.93 8.94
C ARG A 185 -35.69 -13.39 9.01
#